data_AF-A0A3P5X7B9-F1
#
_entry.id   AF-A0A3P5X7B9-F1
#
_cell.length_a   1.000
_cell.length_b   1.000
_cell.length_c   1.000
_cell.angle_alpha   90.00
_cell.angle_beta   90.00
_cell.angle_gamma   90.00
#
_symmetry.space_group_name_H-M   'P 1'
#
loop_
_entity.id
_entity.type
_entity.pdbx_description
1 polymer ?
#
loop_
_entity_poly.entity_id
_entity_poly.type
_entity_poly.pdbx_seq_one_letter_code
_entity_poly.pdbx_strand_id
1 'polypeptide(L)'
;MNSARSLLALFGQWEVETNGSALTARGGDPSDQGFWWEHRRALDWLADIEAALNALADSGTDVSVYRKRVPSWYQGLFATNTNWTSATNVPLVDESSLDLLHSLATTLDLVHWEPTFGDDQANIFETLVHAEDLIRTDDSLLAPTRLYLLQLIQEVRVTLDKLETHGGAAARSASMQLVGALTTTAATAETPAKGVKYFKVAVELAKATGTAVTTKAVESGFDWLTSLGQ
;
A
#
# COMPACT_ATOMS: atom_id res chain seq x y z
N MET A 1 -6.44 -10.14 2.71
CA MET A 1 -5.38 -11.09 3.11
C MET A 1 -4.18 -10.28 3.55
N ASN A 2 -3.61 -10.50 4.73
CA ASN A 2 -2.50 -9.65 5.18
C ASN A 2 -1.20 -9.87 4.39
N SER A 3 -0.29 -8.90 4.47
CA SER A 3 1.00 -8.89 3.75
C SER A 3 1.88 -10.11 4.04
N ALA A 4 1.93 -10.60 5.29
CA ALA A 4 2.69 -11.83 5.63
C ALA A 4 2.07 -13.07 4.99
N ARG A 5 0.74 -13.17 4.95
CA ARG A 5 0.03 -14.27 4.27
C ARG A 5 0.22 -14.22 2.76
N SER A 6 0.22 -13.02 2.18
CA SER A 6 0.47 -12.81 0.75
C SER A 6 1.89 -13.20 0.35
N LEU A 7 2.89 -12.78 1.15
CA LEU A 7 4.28 -13.17 0.94
C LEU A 7 4.50 -14.68 1.11
N LEU A 8 3.86 -15.30 2.11
CA LEU A 8 3.93 -16.74 2.32
C LEU A 8 3.36 -17.51 1.12
N ALA A 9 2.19 -17.08 0.62
CA ALA A 9 1.57 -17.69 -0.55
C ALA A 9 2.47 -17.59 -1.78
N LEU A 10 3.13 -16.43 -1.98
CA LEU A 10 4.08 -16.24 -3.07
C LEU A 10 5.29 -17.16 -2.94
N PHE A 11 5.89 -17.29 -1.75
CA PHE A 11 7.00 -18.23 -1.56
C PHE A 11 6.58 -19.69 -1.78
N GLY A 12 5.34 -20.06 -1.46
CA GLY A 12 4.80 -21.38 -1.78
C GLY A 12 4.63 -21.60 -3.28
N GLN A 13 4.36 -20.55 -4.06
CA GLN A 13 4.32 -20.63 -5.52
C GLN A 13 5.72 -20.71 -6.14
N TRP A 14 6.70 -20.06 -5.52
CA TRP A 14 8.10 -20.04 -5.97
C TRP A 14 8.91 -21.24 -5.48
N GLU A 15 8.26 -22.35 -5.12
CA GLU A 15 8.97 -23.55 -4.70
C GLU A 15 9.92 -24.05 -5.81
N VAL A 16 11.21 -24.16 -5.50
CA VAL A 16 12.20 -24.64 -6.46
C VAL A 16 12.20 -26.16 -6.41
N GLU A 17 11.66 -26.78 -7.46
CA GLU A 17 11.74 -28.24 -7.64
C GLU A 17 13.19 -28.73 -7.67
N THR A 18 13.38 -30.03 -7.40
CA THR A 18 14.73 -30.64 -7.44
C THR A 18 15.34 -30.49 -8.84
N ASN A 19 16.55 -29.92 -8.91
CA ASN A 19 17.23 -29.52 -10.15
C ASN A 19 16.58 -28.35 -10.92
N GLY A 20 15.64 -27.63 -10.32
CA GLY A 20 15.08 -26.38 -10.83
C GLY A 20 15.97 -25.18 -10.53
N SER A 21 15.69 -24.05 -11.17
CA SER A 21 16.33 -22.76 -10.88
C SER A 21 15.33 -21.78 -10.27
N ALA A 22 15.85 -20.73 -9.65
CA ALA A 22 15.01 -19.70 -9.05
C ALA A 22 14.11 -18.99 -10.10
N LEU A 23 14.59 -18.87 -11.34
CA LEU A 23 13.83 -18.34 -12.46
C LEU A 23 12.67 -19.25 -12.86
N THR A 24 12.93 -20.54 -13.05
CA THR A 24 11.88 -21.50 -13.42
C THR A 24 10.78 -21.58 -12.37
N ALA A 25 11.16 -21.55 -11.08
CA ALA A 25 10.22 -21.58 -9.96
C ALA A 25 9.31 -20.33 -9.90
N ARG A 26 9.82 -19.17 -10.32
CA ARG A 26 9.03 -17.93 -10.38
C ARG A 26 8.06 -17.90 -11.55
N GLY A 27 8.37 -18.63 -12.62
CA GLY A 27 7.61 -18.59 -13.87
C GLY A 27 7.69 -17.23 -14.58
N GLY A 28 7.40 -17.22 -15.87
CA GLY A 28 7.40 -16.00 -16.69
C GLY A 28 8.76 -15.65 -17.33
N ASP A 29 8.79 -14.50 -18.01
CA ASP A 29 9.95 -14.00 -18.76
C ASP A 29 10.54 -12.77 -18.07
N PRO A 30 11.82 -12.78 -17.64
CA PRO A 30 12.50 -11.61 -17.06
C PRO A 30 12.59 -10.41 -18.01
N SER A 31 12.34 -10.60 -19.30
CA SER A 31 12.25 -9.53 -20.29
C SER A 31 10.90 -8.82 -20.26
N ASP A 32 9.88 -9.42 -19.65
CA ASP A 32 8.56 -8.82 -19.44
C ASP A 32 8.57 -7.93 -18.20
N GLN A 33 8.00 -6.73 -18.33
CA GLN A 33 7.81 -5.82 -17.20
C GLN A 33 6.88 -6.43 -16.12
N GLY A 34 5.89 -7.23 -16.54
CA GLY A 34 4.94 -7.89 -15.64
C GLY A 34 5.61 -8.81 -14.63
N PHE A 35 6.66 -9.53 -15.05
CA PHE A 35 7.48 -10.39 -14.19
C PHE A 35 8.07 -9.62 -13.00
N TRP A 36 8.55 -8.40 -13.23
CA TRP A 36 9.16 -7.57 -12.20
C TRP A 36 8.14 -6.86 -11.29
N TRP A 37 6.90 -6.70 -11.74
CA TRP A 37 5.84 -6.15 -10.89
C TRP A 37 5.53 -7.04 -9.69
N GLU A 38 5.55 -8.36 -9.87
CA GLU A 38 5.36 -9.31 -8.77
C GLU A 38 6.51 -9.25 -7.76
N HIS A 39 7.76 -9.10 -8.23
CA HIS A 39 8.93 -8.93 -7.37
C HIS A 39 8.87 -7.64 -6.56
N ARG A 40 8.51 -6.52 -7.22
CA ARG A 40 8.30 -5.24 -6.54
C ARG A 40 7.21 -5.37 -5.47
N ARG A 41 6.10 -6.02 -5.80
CA ARG A 41 5.00 -6.22 -4.86
C ARG A 41 5.42 -7.03 -3.63
N ALA A 42 6.23 -8.07 -3.83
CA ALA A 42 6.76 -8.85 -2.73
C ALA A 42 7.64 -8.03 -1.78
N LEU A 43 8.39 -7.05 -2.32
CA LEU A 43 9.14 -6.07 -1.52
C LEU A 43 8.20 -5.13 -0.75
N ASP A 44 7.12 -4.67 -1.37
CA ASP A 44 6.12 -3.82 -0.70
C ASP A 44 5.50 -4.56 0.50
N TRP A 45 5.09 -5.83 0.34
CA TRP A 45 4.61 -6.64 1.46
C TRP A 45 5.65 -6.84 2.55
N LEU A 46 6.92 -7.00 2.19
CA LEU A 46 8.00 -7.16 3.16
C LEU A 46 8.24 -5.87 3.96
N ALA A 47 8.14 -4.70 3.31
CA ALA A 47 8.16 -3.41 3.98
C ALA A 47 6.97 -3.24 4.95
N ASP A 48 5.77 -3.68 4.54
CA ASP A 48 4.57 -3.66 5.40
C ASP A 48 4.72 -4.59 6.61
N ILE A 49 5.35 -5.75 6.43
CA ILE A 49 5.71 -6.67 7.53
C ILE A 49 6.66 -5.99 8.51
N GLU A 50 7.72 -5.33 8.03
CA GLU A 50 8.66 -4.62 8.89
C GLU A 50 7.98 -3.48 9.67
N ALA A 51 7.08 -2.73 9.03
CA ALA A 51 6.26 -1.73 9.70
C ALA A 51 5.38 -2.34 10.80
N ALA A 52 4.77 -3.51 10.54
CA ALA A 52 4.00 -4.27 11.53
C ALA A 52 4.83 -4.69 12.73
N LEU A 53 6.03 -5.22 12.48
CA LEU A 53 6.95 -5.64 13.54
C LEU A 53 7.45 -4.44 14.37
N ASN A 54 7.61 -3.27 13.77
CA ASN A 54 7.93 -2.04 14.50
C ASN A 54 6.78 -1.64 15.42
N ALA A 55 5.55 -1.55 14.91
CA ALA A 55 4.41 -1.18 15.73
C ALA A 55 4.10 -2.20 16.84
N LEU A 56 4.23 -3.50 16.57
CA LEU A 56 4.10 -4.54 17.59
C LEU A 56 5.17 -4.39 18.68
N ALA A 57 6.42 -4.12 18.30
CA ALA A 57 7.49 -3.85 19.27
C ALA A 57 7.18 -2.61 20.12
N ASP A 58 6.72 -1.52 19.50
CA ASP A 58 6.36 -0.27 20.18
C ASP A 58 5.17 -0.47 21.14
N SER A 59 4.28 -1.42 20.85
CA SER A 59 3.19 -1.84 21.73
C SER A 59 3.61 -2.75 22.89
N GLY A 60 4.91 -3.12 22.98
CA GLY A 60 5.45 -4.00 24.01
C GLY A 60 5.43 -5.49 23.68
N THR A 61 5.07 -5.87 22.44
CA THR A 61 5.12 -7.26 21.99
C THR A 61 6.55 -7.65 21.59
N ASP A 62 7.07 -8.77 22.12
CA ASP A 62 8.37 -9.28 21.68
C ASP A 62 8.26 -9.88 20.26
N VAL A 63 8.89 -9.21 19.30
CA VAL A 63 8.94 -9.60 17.89
C VAL A 63 10.33 -10.07 17.45
N SER A 64 11.26 -10.26 18.39
CA SER A 64 12.67 -10.54 18.09
C SER A 64 12.87 -11.81 17.25
N VAL A 65 12.03 -12.82 17.44
CA VAL A 65 12.05 -14.06 16.67
C VAL A 65 11.74 -13.84 15.19
N TYR A 66 10.76 -12.97 14.88
CA TYR A 66 10.38 -12.63 13.51
C TYR A 66 11.46 -11.76 12.85
N ARG A 67 11.98 -10.75 13.56
CA ARG A 67 13.01 -9.85 13.04
C ARG A 67 14.27 -10.58 12.59
N LYS A 68 14.66 -11.65 13.30
CA LYS A 68 15.79 -12.51 12.92
C LYS A 68 15.62 -13.19 11.56
N ARG A 69 14.37 -13.34 11.08
CA ARG A 69 14.06 -14.01 9.80
C ARG A 69 13.80 -13.06 8.63
N VAL A 70 13.61 -11.76 8.89
CA VAL A 70 13.47 -10.74 7.83
C VAL A 70 14.59 -10.83 6.78
N PRO A 71 15.89 -10.98 7.15
CA PRO A 71 16.94 -11.16 6.15
C PRO A 71 16.73 -12.40 5.27
N SER A 72 16.28 -13.52 5.83
CA SER A 72 16.01 -14.75 5.07
C SER A 72 14.87 -14.56 4.05
N TRP A 73 13.86 -13.76 4.38
CA TRP A 73 12.80 -13.42 3.43
C TRP A 73 13.32 -12.56 2.27
N TYR A 74 14.15 -11.55 2.55
CA TYR A 74 14.84 -10.80 1.49
C TYR A 74 15.71 -11.69 0.60
N GLN A 75 16.47 -12.61 1.20
CA GLN A 75 17.30 -13.57 0.46
C GLN A 75 16.46 -14.47 -0.46
N GLY A 76 15.27 -14.87 -0.02
CA GLY A 76 14.30 -15.59 -0.85
C GLY A 76 13.82 -14.79 -2.04
N LEU A 77 13.48 -13.51 -1.84
CA LEU A 77 13.00 -12.62 -2.90
C LEU A 77 14.05 -12.38 -3.98
N PHE A 78 15.28 -12.09 -3.58
CA PHE A 78 16.39 -11.81 -4.50
C PHE A 78 17.14 -13.07 -4.95
N ALA A 79 16.73 -14.24 -4.44
CA ALA A 79 17.38 -15.53 -4.67
C ALA A 79 18.89 -15.46 -4.38
N THR A 80 19.35 -14.79 -3.31
CA THR A 80 20.79 -14.61 -3.05
C THR A 80 21.50 -15.89 -2.63
N ASN A 81 20.74 -16.86 -2.12
CA ASN A 81 21.26 -18.15 -1.64
C ASN A 81 21.19 -19.25 -2.72
N THR A 82 20.72 -18.91 -3.91
CA THR A 82 20.50 -19.82 -5.03
C THR A 82 20.89 -19.13 -6.35
N ASN A 83 21.01 -19.89 -7.42
CA ASN A 83 21.26 -19.32 -8.74
C ASN A 83 19.95 -19.06 -9.46
N TRP A 84 19.87 -17.92 -10.15
CA TRP A 84 18.72 -17.56 -10.95
C TRP A 84 18.47 -18.56 -12.09
N THR A 85 19.52 -18.96 -12.80
CA THR A 85 19.41 -19.78 -14.02
C THR A 85 19.94 -21.20 -13.86
N SER A 86 20.80 -21.45 -12.86
CA SER A 86 21.38 -22.77 -12.64
C SER A 86 20.52 -23.59 -11.68
N ALA A 87 20.45 -24.90 -11.95
CA ALA A 87 19.83 -25.87 -11.07
C ALA A 87 20.40 -25.78 -9.64
N THR A 88 19.53 -25.83 -8.64
CA THR A 88 19.90 -25.88 -7.21
C THR A 88 19.08 -26.94 -6.48
N ASN A 89 19.59 -27.39 -5.33
CA ASN A 89 18.86 -28.20 -4.36
C ASN A 89 18.59 -27.43 -3.06
N VAL A 90 18.90 -26.13 -3.03
CA VAL A 90 18.68 -25.26 -1.88
C VAL A 90 17.36 -24.52 -2.09
N PRO A 91 16.41 -24.57 -1.14
CA PRO A 91 15.16 -23.83 -1.24
C PRO A 91 15.44 -22.31 -1.21
N LEU A 92 14.54 -21.52 -1.79
CA LEU A 92 14.65 -20.05 -1.76
C LEU A 92 14.63 -19.50 -0.34
N VAL A 93 13.75 -20.07 0.49
CA VAL A 93 13.58 -19.75 1.90
C VAL A 93 13.50 -21.08 2.65
N ASP A 94 14.21 -21.18 3.77
CA ASP A 94 14.15 -22.39 4.59
C ASP A 94 12.78 -22.55 5.27
N GLU A 95 12.35 -23.79 5.47
CA GLU A 95 11.05 -24.15 6.06
C GLU A 95 10.80 -23.45 7.40
N SER A 96 11.82 -23.37 8.27
CA SER A 96 11.69 -22.70 9.57
C SER A 96 11.41 -21.19 9.46
N SER A 97 11.90 -20.55 8.39
CA SER A 97 11.59 -19.15 8.09
C SER A 97 10.18 -18.98 7.51
N LEU A 98 9.66 -19.97 6.77
CA LEU A 98 8.28 -19.98 6.28
C LEU A 98 7.28 -20.24 7.42
N ASP A 99 7.58 -21.14 8.34
CA ASP A 99 6.77 -21.40 9.54
C ASP A 99 6.61 -20.14 10.41
N LEU A 100 7.70 -19.40 10.60
CA LEU A 100 7.66 -18.14 11.34
C LEU A 100 6.89 -17.05 10.59
N LEU A 101 6.96 -17.02 9.25
CA LEU A 101 6.14 -16.12 8.44
C LEU A 101 4.66 -16.47 8.53
N HIS A 102 4.31 -17.76 8.57
CA HIS A 102 2.95 -18.25 8.79
C HIS A 102 2.42 -17.88 10.18
N SER A 103 3.24 -18.06 11.22
CA SER A 103 2.91 -17.65 12.59
C SER A 103 2.70 -16.14 12.70
N LEU A 104 3.55 -15.34 12.05
CA LEU A 104 3.38 -13.89 11.96
C LEU A 104 2.08 -13.53 11.23
N ALA A 105 1.79 -14.15 10.09
CA ALA A 105 0.55 -13.93 9.36
C ALA A 105 -0.68 -14.17 10.24
N THR A 106 -0.69 -15.25 11.01
CA THR A 106 -1.78 -15.54 11.96
C THR A 106 -1.90 -14.46 13.05
N THR A 107 -0.77 -13.97 13.55
CA THR A 107 -0.72 -12.89 14.55
C THR A 107 -1.26 -11.59 13.98
N LEU A 108 -0.86 -11.22 12.76
CA LEU A 108 -1.33 -10.00 12.08
C LEU A 108 -2.83 -10.04 11.76
N ASP A 109 -3.36 -11.22 11.44
CA ASP A 109 -4.80 -11.43 11.26
C ASP A 109 -5.56 -11.19 12.59
N LEU A 110 -5.03 -11.69 13.71
CA LEU A 110 -5.65 -11.56 15.04
C LEU A 110 -5.71 -10.11 15.53
N VAL A 111 -4.67 -9.34 15.27
CA VAL A 111 -4.60 -7.92 15.68
C VAL A 111 -5.23 -6.97 14.65
N HIS A 112 -5.81 -7.51 13.57
CA HIS A 112 -6.37 -6.73 12.45
C HIS A 112 -5.40 -5.65 11.96
N TRP A 113 -4.13 -6.04 11.75
CA TRP A 113 -3.05 -5.11 11.41
C TRP A 113 -3.33 -4.30 10.13
N GLU A 114 -3.99 -4.91 9.15
CA GLU A 114 -4.35 -4.19 7.94
C GLU A 114 -5.67 -3.42 8.12
N PRO A 115 -5.71 -2.15 7.68
CA PRO A 115 -6.96 -1.41 7.61
C PRO A 115 -7.93 -2.16 6.69
N THR A 116 -9.06 -2.59 7.24
CA THR A 116 -10.21 -2.96 6.42
C THR A 116 -10.72 -1.68 5.76
N PHE A 117 -10.64 -1.60 4.43
CA PHE A 117 -11.52 -0.71 3.69
C PHE A 117 -12.95 -1.19 4.01
N GLY A 118 -13.78 -0.29 4.54
CA GLY A 118 -15.18 -0.65 4.82
C GLY A 118 -15.91 -1.06 3.54
N ASP A 119 -17.14 -1.55 3.68
CA ASP A 119 -18.04 -1.92 2.57
C ASP A 119 -18.30 -0.77 1.56
N ASP A 120 -17.82 0.44 1.85
CA ASP A 120 -17.96 1.67 1.07
C ASP A 120 -16.91 1.83 -0.05
N GLN A 121 -16.29 0.76 -0.57
CA GLN A 121 -15.37 0.87 -1.72
C GLN A 121 -15.99 1.59 -2.92
N ALA A 122 -17.29 1.39 -3.17
CA ALA A 122 -18.04 2.11 -4.20
C ALA A 122 -18.02 3.64 -3.99
N ASN A 123 -18.08 4.07 -2.72
CA ASN A 123 -18.04 5.48 -2.31
C ASN A 123 -16.65 6.10 -2.57
N ILE A 124 -15.58 5.30 -2.45
CA ILE A 124 -14.22 5.76 -2.77
C ILE A 124 -14.09 6.04 -4.27
N PHE A 125 -14.55 5.13 -5.14
CA PHE A 125 -14.47 5.34 -6.59
C PHE A 125 -15.29 6.55 -7.04
N GLU A 126 -16.48 6.76 -6.48
CA GLU A 126 -17.29 7.95 -6.75
C GLU A 126 -16.55 9.23 -6.31
N THR A 127 -15.96 9.22 -5.11
CA THR A 127 -15.14 10.35 -4.62
C THR A 127 -13.96 10.64 -5.55
N LEU A 128 -13.29 9.61 -6.07
CA LEU A 128 -12.18 9.77 -7.02
C LEU A 128 -12.63 10.32 -8.37
N VAL A 129 -13.83 9.97 -8.85
CA VAL A 129 -14.42 10.55 -10.06
C VAL A 129 -14.71 12.04 -9.84
N HIS A 130 -15.31 12.41 -8.71
CA HIS A 130 -15.55 13.81 -8.36
C HIS A 130 -14.23 14.61 -8.21
N ALA A 131 -13.21 14.01 -7.59
CA ALA A 131 -11.88 14.62 -7.48
C ALA A 131 -11.29 14.89 -8.87
N GLU A 132 -11.34 13.90 -9.76
CA GLU A 132 -10.82 14.01 -11.13
C GLU A 132 -11.53 15.10 -11.93
N ASP A 133 -12.86 15.17 -11.85
CA ASP A 133 -13.64 16.21 -12.53
C ASP A 133 -13.27 17.61 -12.03
N LEU A 134 -13.19 17.79 -10.70
CA LEU A 134 -12.77 19.05 -10.08
C LEU A 134 -11.36 19.47 -10.56
N ILE A 135 -10.41 18.54 -10.57
CA ILE A 135 -9.03 18.80 -11.00
C ILE A 135 -8.95 19.10 -12.50
N ARG A 136 -9.75 18.44 -13.34
CA ARG A 136 -9.73 18.66 -14.79
C ARG A 136 -10.38 19.97 -15.19
N THR A 137 -11.42 20.39 -14.48
CA THR A 137 -12.19 21.62 -14.78
C THR A 137 -11.66 22.87 -14.09
N ASP A 138 -10.72 22.75 -13.14
CA ASP A 138 -10.12 23.90 -12.49
C ASP A 138 -8.97 24.50 -13.31
N ASP A 139 -9.25 25.54 -14.08
CA ASP A 139 -8.25 26.24 -14.91
C ASP A 139 -7.18 27.01 -14.11
N SER A 140 -7.37 27.20 -12.80
CA SER A 140 -6.39 27.90 -11.96
C SER A 140 -5.23 27.03 -11.48
N LEU A 141 -5.34 25.71 -11.61
CA LEU A 141 -4.25 24.81 -11.27
C LEU A 141 -3.09 24.94 -12.26
N LEU A 142 -1.89 25.13 -11.72
CA LEU A 142 -0.65 24.98 -12.46
C LEU A 142 -0.57 23.56 -13.05
N ALA A 143 -0.09 23.46 -14.29
CA ALA A 143 0.00 22.18 -15.00
C ALA A 143 0.73 21.06 -14.22
N PRO A 144 1.86 21.33 -13.53
CA PRO A 144 2.52 20.32 -12.71
C PRO A 144 1.64 19.81 -11.55
N THR A 145 0.94 20.70 -10.86
CA THR A 145 0.03 20.35 -9.75
C THR A 145 -1.13 19.48 -10.26
N ARG A 146 -1.72 19.86 -11.40
CA ARG A 146 -2.79 19.09 -12.04
C ARG A 146 -2.33 17.67 -12.38
N LEU A 147 -1.18 17.53 -13.03
CA LEU A 147 -0.62 16.23 -13.39
C LEU A 147 -0.34 15.37 -12.14
N TYR A 148 0.23 15.97 -11.10
CA TYR A 148 0.52 15.28 -9.85
C TYR A 148 -0.75 14.74 -9.17
N LEU A 149 -1.80 15.56 -9.05
CA LEU A 149 -3.07 15.13 -8.45
C LEU A 149 -3.75 14.02 -9.26
N LEU A 150 -3.73 14.12 -10.60
CA LEU A 150 -4.29 13.07 -11.48
C LEU A 150 -3.49 11.77 -11.39
N GLN A 151 -2.17 11.84 -11.25
CA GLN A 151 -1.32 10.67 -11.02
C GLN A 151 -1.68 9.99 -9.71
N LEU A 152 -1.84 10.75 -8.62
CA LEU A 152 -2.25 10.19 -7.32
C LEU A 152 -3.64 9.53 -7.37
N ILE A 153 -4.60 10.13 -8.09
CA ILE A 153 -5.91 9.49 -8.32
C ILE A 153 -5.75 8.15 -9.02
N GLN A 154 -4.91 8.08 -10.06
CA GLN A 154 -4.67 6.83 -10.77
C GLN A 154 -3.99 5.79 -9.87
N GLU A 155 -3.06 6.21 -9.02
CA GLU A 155 -2.38 5.34 -8.06
C GLU A 155 -3.36 4.76 -7.03
N VAL A 156 -4.27 5.58 -6.50
CA VAL A 156 -5.35 5.11 -5.60
C VAL A 156 -6.25 4.11 -6.33
N ARG A 157 -6.67 4.39 -7.57
CA ARG A 157 -7.49 3.45 -8.36
C ARG A 157 -6.79 2.11 -8.56
N VAL A 158 -5.52 2.12 -8.95
CA VAL A 158 -4.74 0.89 -9.19
C VAL A 158 -4.54 0.07 -7.91
N THR A 159 -4.31 0.75 -6.79
CA THR A 159 -4.12 0.07 -5.50
C THR A 159 -5.43 -0.49 -4.94
N LEU A 160 -6.57 0.19 -5.16
CA LEU A 160 -7.91 -0.31 -4.82
C LEU A 160 -8.38 -1.45 -5.71
N ASP A 161 -8.21 -1.34 -7.03
CA ASP A 161 -8.57 -2.39 -8.00
C ASP A 161 -7.89 -3.73 -7.68
N LYS A 162 -6.69 -3.63 -7.12
CA LYS A 162 -5.86 -4.77 -6.76
C LYS A 162 -5.82 -5.00 -5.24
N LEU A 163 -6.84 -4.59 -4.48
CA LEU A 163 -6.83 -4.67 -3.01
C LEU A 163 -6.61 -6.09 -2.48
N GLU A 164 -7.29 -7.07 -3.09
CA GLU A 164 -7.21 -8.48 -2.68
C GLU A 164 -5.80 -9.04 -2.79
N THR A 165 -5.03 -8.51 -3.73
CA THR A 165 -3.66 -8.95 -3.95
C THR A 165 -2.64 -7.95 -3.39
N HIS A 166 -2.88 -6.63 -3.28
CA HIS A 166 -1.89 -5.64 -2.81
C HIS A 166 -1.97 -5.39 -1.30
N GLY A 167 -3.01 -5.92 -0.63
CA GLY A 167 -3.24 -5.62 0.77
C GLY A 167 -3.76 -4.19 0.97
N GLY A 168 -4.22 -3.90 2.19
CA GLY A 168 -4.84 -2.60 2.50
C GLY A 168 -3.84 -1.44 2.65
N ALA A 169 -2.56 -1.73 2.91
CA ALA A 169 -1.56 -0.72 3.23
C ALA A 169 -1.21 0.19 2.04
N ALA A 170 -0.95 -0.38 0.86
CA ALA A 170 -0.64 0.38 -0.35
C ALA A 170 -1.79 1.34 -0.73
N ALA A 171 -3.02 0.83 -0.71
CA ALA A 171 -4.21 1.64 -0.99
C ALA A 171 -4.39 2.76 0.05
N ARG A 172 -4.09 2.50 1.33
CA ARG A 172 -4.14 3.52 2.38
C ARG A 172 -3.06 4.58 2.21
N SER A 173 -1.83 4.18 1.91
CA SER A 173 -0.71 5.10 1.67
C SER A 173 -1.01 6.03 0.49
N ALA A 174 -1.41 5.47 -0.66
CA ALA A 174 -1.80 6.24 -1.83
C ALA A 174 -2.97 7.20 -1.51
N SER A 175 -3.98 6.71 -0.76
CA SER A 175 -5.12 7.53 -0.35
C SER A 175 -4.70 8.68 0.56
N MET A 176 -3.83 8.44 1.54
CA MET A 176 -3.32 9.48 2.44
C MET A 176 -2.50 10.54 1.70
N GLN A 177 -1.68 10.12 0.73
CA GLN A 177 -0.94 11.05 -0.12
C GLN A 177 -1.90 11.93 -0.93
N LEU A 178 -2.94 11.36 -1.52
CA LEU A 178 -3.98 12.11 -2.23
C LEU A 178 -4.73 13.07 -1.30
N VAL A 179 -5.15 12.62 -0.11
CA VAL A 179 -5.79 13.47 0.91
C VAL A 179 -4.88 14.64 1.28
N GLY A 180 -3.60 14.40 1.52
CA GLY A 180 -2.62 15.45 1.83
C GLY A 180 -2.42 16.45 0.70
N ALA A 181 -2.32 15.97 -0.54
CA ALA A 181 -2.17 16.81 -1.73
C ALA A 181 -3.42 17.67 -1.99
N LEU A 182 -4.63 17.09 -1.85
CA LEU A 182 -5.90 17.82 -1.96
C LEU A 182 -6.04 18.87 -0.86
N THR A 183 -5.64 18.55 0.38
CA THR A 183 -5.67 19.50 1.51
C THR A 183 -4.71 20.67 1.28
N THR A 184 -3.51 20.39 0.76
CA THR A 184 -2.52 21.43 0.41
C THR A 184 -3.02 22.31 -0.74
N THR A 185 -3.67 21.70 -1.73
CA THR A 185 -4.31 22.42 -2.85
C THR A 185 -5.45 23.29 -2.35
N ALA A 186 -6.24 22.80 -1.37
CA ALA A 186 -7.30 23.58 -0.75
C ALA A 186 -6.76 24.84 -0.04
N ALA A 187 -5.67 24.70 0.70
CA ALA A 187 -5.04 25.80 1.45
C ALA A 187 -4.40 26.87 0.55
N THR A 188 -4.00 26.48 -0.66
CA THR A 188 -3.35 27.38 -1.64
C THR A 188 -4.26 27.77 -2.81
N ALA A 189 -5.55 27.42 -2.73
CA ALA A 189 -6.51 27.70 -3.78
C ALA A 189 -6.67 29.21 -4.01
N GLU A 190 -6.84 29.59 -5.29
CA GLU A 190 -7.02 30.98 -5.72
C GLU A 190 -8.20 31.68 -5.02
N THR A 191 -9.24 30.93 -4.68
CA THR A 191 -10.42 31.45 -3.98
C THR A 191 -10.83 30.54 -2.83
N PRO A 192 -11.40 31.08 -1.74
CA PRO A 192 -11.93 30.27 -0.63
C PRO A 192 -12.96 29.22 -1.09
N ALA A 193 -13.82 29.58 -2.05
CA ALA A 193 -14.83 28.67 -2.59
C ALA A 193 -14.21 27.45 -3.30
N LYS A 194 -13.10 27.63 -4.03
CA LYS A 194 -12.35 26.51 -4.61
C LYS A 194 -11.67 25.69 -3.52
N GLY A 195 -11.07 26.36 -2.53
CA GLY A 195 -10.45 25.71 -1.38
C GLY A 195 -11.41 24.75 -0.67
N VAL A 196 -12.63 25.21 -0.40
CA VAL A 196 -13.71 24.40 0.19
C VAL A 196 -14.05 23.16 -0.64
N LYS A 197 -14.06 23.25 -1.98
CA LYS A 197 -14.33 22.09 -2.85
C LYS A 197 -13.25 21.01 -2.74
N TYR A 198 -11.97 21.39 -2.83
CA TYR A 198 -10.86 20.44 -2.68
C TYR A 198 -10.84 19.83 -1.28
N PHE A 199 -11.09 20.66 -0.27
CA PHE A 199 -11.14 20.22 1.11
C PHE A 199 -12.23 19.18 1.35
N LYS A 200 -13.44 19.43 0.82
CA LYS A 200 -14.56 18.50 0.94
C LYS A 200 -14.24 17.13 0.35
N VAL A 201 -13.64 17.09 -0.84
CA VAL A 201 -13.19 15.83 -1.47
C VAL A 201 -12.14 15.13 -0.61
N ALA A 202 -11.18 15.88 -0.04
CA ALA A 202 -10.18 15.31 0.87
C ALA A 202 -10.81 14.67 2.12
N VAL A 203 -11.85 15.31 2.70
CA VAL A 203 -12.59 14.78 3.85
C VAL A 203 -13.33 13.50 3.47
N GLU A 204 -14.07 13.52 2.35
CA GLU A 204 -14.85 12.37 1.87
C GLU A 204 -13.94 11.17 1.62
N LEU A 205 -12.79 11.39 0.98
CA LEU A 205 -11.79 10.35 0.76
C LEU A 205 -11.19 9.82 2.08
N ALA A 206 -10.87 10.70 3.03
CA ALA A 206 -10.33 10.30 4.33
C ALA A 206 -11.32 9.45 5.14
N LYS A 207 -12.62 9.80 5.10
CA LYS A 207 -13.70 9.05 5.73
C LYS A 207 -13.86 7.67 5.10
N ALA A 208 -13.94 7.61 3.77
CA ALA A 208 -14.14 6.37 3.04
C ALA A 208 -12.95 5.39 3.17
N THR A 209 -11.74 5.91 3.43
CA THR A 209 -10.51 5.11 3.60
C THR A 209 -10.23 4.72 5.05
N GLY A 210 -11.15 5.02 5.99
CA GLY A 210 -11.04 4.61 7.40
C GLY A 210 -9.90 5.30 8.16
N THR A 211 -9.49 6.50 7.74
CA THR A 211 -8.37 7.23 8.35
C THR A 211 -8.86 8.16 9.46
N ALA A 212 -9.21 7.58 10.62
CA ALA A 212 -9.83 8.30 11.74
C ALA A 212 -9.03 9.49 12.29
N VAL A 213 -7.69 9.46 12.19
CA VAL A 213 -6.80 10.54 12.67
C VAL A 213 -6.89 11.79 11.78
N THR A 214 -7.03 11.59 10.47
CA THR A 214 -7.19 12.68 9.50
C THR A 214 -8.55 13.34 9.66
N THR A 215 -9.64 12.59 9.88
CA THR A 215 -10.99 13.16 9.97
C THR A 215 -11.12 14.30 10.99
N LYS A 216 -10.55 14.17 12.20
CA LYS A 216 -10.62 15.25 13.22
C LYS A 216 -9.75 16.46 12.90
N ALA A 217 -8.51 16.22 12.43
CA ALA A 217 -7.61 17.31 12.03
C ALA A 217 -8.15 18.06 10.81
N VAL A 218 -8.79 17.32 9.90
CA VAL A 218 -9.44 17.82 8.70
C VAL A 218 -10.74 18.57 9.07
N GLU A 219 -11.62 18.04 9.91
CA GLU A 219 -12.82 18.76 10.36
C GLU A 219 -12.47 20.10 11.04
N SER A 220 -11.42 20.11 11.86
CA SER A 220 -10.90 21.35 12.47
C SER A 220 -10.37 22.36 11.44
N GLY A 221 -9.76 21.88 10.34
CA GLY A 221 -9.32 22.74 9.22
C GLY A 221 -10.47 23.30 8.40
N PHE A 222 -11.58 22.57 8.26
CA PHE A 222 -12.79 23.02 7.59
C PHE A 222 -13.46 24.17 8.34
N ASP A 223 -13.58 24.06 9.67
CA ASP A 223 -14.16 25.10 10.52
C ASP A 223 -13.35 26.40 10.43
N TRP A 224 -12.02 26.30 10.34
CA TRP A 224 -11.17 27.46 10.10
C TRP A 224 -11.37 28.05 8.69
N LEU A 225 -11.36 27.23 7.63
CA LEU A 225 -11.57 27.71 6.26
C LEU A 225 -12.94 28.37 6.05
N THR A 226 -13.98 27.82 6.67
CA THR A 226 -15.34 28.40 6.59
C THR A 226 -15.47 29.69 7.40
N SER A 227 -14.70 29.86 8.47
CA SER A 227 -14.62 31.13 9.21
C SER A 227 -13.94 32.27 8.44
N LEU A 228 -13.11 31.96 7.44
CA LEU A 228 -12.45 32.97 6.58
C LEU A 228 -13.34 33.45 5.41
N GLY A 229 -14.47 32.80 5.17
CA GLY A 229 -15.42 33.13 4.11
C GLY A 229 -16.62 34.00 4.55
N GLN A 230 -16.69 34.39 5.82
CA GLN A 230 -17.63 35.37 6.39
C GLN A 230 -16.95 36.73 6.52
#